data_AF-A0A1Y3EJ44-F1
#
_entry.id   AF-A0A1Y3EJ44-F1
#
_cell.length_a   1.000
_cell.length_b   1.000
_cell.length_c   1.000
_cell.angle_alpha   90.00
_cell.angle_beta   90.00
_cell.angle_gamma   90.00
#
_symmetry.space_group_name_H-M   'P 1'
#
loop_
_entity.id
_entity.type
_entity.pdbx_description
1 polymer ?
#
loop_
_entity_poly.entity_id
_entity_poly.type
_entity_poly.pdbx_seq_one_letter_code
_entity_poly.pdbx_strand_id
1 'polypeptide(L)'
;MGYNVAMMADSTSRWAEALREISGRLGEMPADSGYPAYLAARLASFYERAGRVKCLGNPEREGSISIVGAVSPPGGDFSDPVTSATLGIVQVFWGLDKKLAQRKHFPSVNWLISYSKYTRALDEYYEKAFPDFVPLRTK
;
A
#
# COMPACT_ATOMS: atom_id res chain seq x y z
N MET A 1 -21.56 -11.20 -3.63
CA MET A 1 -21.13 -11.60 -4.98
C MET A 1 -20.00 -12.62 -4.95
N GLY A 2 -19.08 -12.58 -3.97
CA GLY A 2 -18.03 -13.61 -3.85
C GLY A 2 -16.91 -13.49 -4.88
N TYR A 3 -16.71 -12.29 -5.43
CA TYR A 3 -15.65 -12.03 -6.39
C TYR A 3 -14.35 -11.65 -5.69
N ASN A 4 -13.25 -11.83 -6.43
CA ASN A 4 -11.94 -11.30 -6.07
C ASN A 4 -11.76 -9.96 -6.80
N VAL A 5 -11.72 -8.87 -6.04
CA VAL A 5 -11.72 -7.50 -6.57
C VAL A 5 -10.40 -6.83 -6.25
N ALA A 6 -9.83 -6.12 -7.23
CA ALA A 6 -8.65 -5.27 -7.04
C ALA A 6 -9.04 -3.79 -7.16
N MET A 7 -8.70 -2.99 -6.16
CA MET A 7 -8.88 -1.54 -6.15
C MET A 7 -7.51 -0.86 -6.33
N MET A 8 -7.38 -0.10 -7.42
CA MET A 8 -6.21 0.73 -7.70
C MET A 8 -6.54 2.18 -7.34
N ALA A 9 -5.76 2.77 -6.42
CA ALA A 9 -5.94 4.14 -5.95
C ALA A 9 -4.74 4.99 -6.37
N ASP A 10 -4.95 5.90 -7.32
CA ASP A 10 -3.92 6.82 -7.83
C ASP A 10 -4.41 8.29 -7.76
N SER A 11 -3.89 9.16 -6.88
CA SER A 11 -2.88 8.93 -5.84
C SER A 11 -3.41 9.23 -4.44
N THR A 12 -2.96 8.46 -3.45
CA THR A 12 -3.35 8.65 -2.04
C THR A 12 -2.70 9.90 -1.44
N SER A 13 -1.58 10.36 -2.00
CA SER A 13 -0.96 11.65 -1.63
C SER A 13 -1.83 12.85 -1.97
N ARG A 14 -2.49 12.85 -3.14
CA ARG A 14 -3.44 13.93 -3.49
C ARG A 14 -4.65 13.94 -2.56
N TRP A 15 -5.12 12.76 -2.14
CA TRP A 15 -6.17 12.67 -1.14
C TRP A 15 -5.71 13.23 0.23
N ALA A 16 -4.49 12.94 0.65
CA ALA A 16 -3.92 13.49 1.88
C ALA A 16 -3.76 15.02 1.83
N GLU A 17 -3.34 15.58 0.68
CA GLU A 17 -3.27 17.03 0.48
C GLU A 17 -4.66 17.69 0.53
N ALA A 18 -5.69 17.04 -0.02
CA ALA A 18 -7.06 17.51 0.09
C ALA A 18 -7.55 17.51 1.55
N LEU A 19 -7.20 16.48 2.33
CA LEU A 19 -7.49 16.45 3.77
C LEU A 19 -6.80 17.61 4.50
N ARG A 20 -5.54 17.90 4.17
CA ARG A 20 -4.80 19.05 4.70
C ARG A 20 -5.46 20.38 4.37
N GLU A 21 -5.95 20.56 3.16
CA GLU A 21 -6.64 21.79 2.77
C GLU A 21 -7.95 21.96 3.55
N ILE A 22 -8.73 20.89 3.67
CA ILE A 22 -10.00 20.90 4.41
C ILE A 22 -9.75 21.19 5.89
N SER A 23 -8.80 20.53 6.53
CA SER A 23 -8.46 20.77 7.94
C SER A 23 -8.02 22.21 8.18
N GLY A 24 -7.22 22.77 7.25
CA GLY A 24 -6.79 24.17 7.30
C GLY A 24 -7.96 25.15 7.20
N ARG A 25 -8.93 24.90 6.30
CA ARG A 25 -10.14 25.72 6.16
C ARG A 25 -11.07 25.64 7.37
N LEU A 26 -11.07 24.49 8.06
CA LEU A 26 -11.82 24.28 9.31
C LEU A 26 -11.13 24.88 10.54
N GLY A 27 -9.90 25.40 10.40
CA GLY A 27 -9.14 25.97 11.50
C GLY A 27 -8.62 24.92 12.49
N GLU A 28 -8.49 23.66 12.06
CA GLU A 28 -7.90 22.61 12.89
C GLU A 28 -6.40 22.85 13.06
N MET A 29 -5.87 22.54 14.24
CA MET A 29 -4.42 22.63 14.47
C MET A 29 -3.68 21.59 13.62
N PRO A 30 -2.69 21.99 12.80
CA PRO A 30 -1.90 21.06 12.03
C PRO A 30 -0.95 20.26 12.94
N ALA A 31 -0.66 19.03 12.52
CA ALA A 31 0.42 18.22 13.03
C ALA A 31 1.64 18.35 12.09
N ASP A 32 2.31 17.24 11.76
CA ASP A 32 3.52 17.24 10.95
C ASP A 32 3.27 17.72 9.51
N SER A 33 4.18 18.57 9.01
CA SER A 33 4.16 19.13 7.64
C SER A 33 2.81 19.73 7.20
N GLY A 34 2.01 20.19 8.16
CA GLY A 34 0.71 20.80 7.93
C GLY A 34 -0.47 19.82 7.83
N TYR A 35 -0.24 18.50 7.88
CA TYR A 35 -1.33 17.52 7.81
C TYR A 35 -2.13 17.46 9.12
N PRO A 36 -3.42 17.07 9.09
CA PRO A 36 -4.21 16.89 10.30
C PRO A 36 -3.73 15.69 11.11
N ALA A 37 -3.90 15.74 12.44
CA ALA A 37 -3.49 14.67 13.36
C ALA A 37 -4.15 13.31 13.05
N TYR A 38 -5.31 13.28 12.38
CA TYR A 38 -6.02 12.06 12.01
C TYR A 38 -5.62 11.47 10.65
N LEU A 39 -4.58 11.97 9.98
CA LEU A 39 -4.14 11.46 8.67
C LEU A 39 -3.87 9.95 8.71
N ALA A 40 -3.08 9.49 9.67
CA ALA A 40 -2.74 8.07 9.81
C ALA A 40 -3.97 7.20 10.08
N ALA A 41 -4.90 7.68 10.91
CA ALA A 41 -6.16 6.97 11.19
C ALA A 41 -7.05 6.84 9.94
N ARG A 42 -7.09 7.89 9.09
CA ARG A 42 -7.82 7.85 7.81
C ARG A 42 -7.19 6.87 6.82
N LEU A 43 -5.86 6.86 6.71
CA LEU A 43 -5.15 5.88 5.88
C LEU A 43 -5.38 4.45 6.40
N ALA A 44 -5.27 4.22 7.71
CA ALA A 44 -5.47 2.91 8.31
C ALA A 44 -6.89 2.39 8.04
N SER A 45 -7.90 3.20 8.33
CA SER A 45 -9.31 2.84 8.06
C SER A 45 -9.62 2.62 6.58
N PHE A 46 -8.84 3.19 5.66
CA PHE A 46 -8.96 2.90 4.24
C PHE A 46 -8.32 1.55 3.88
N TYR A 47 -7.05 1.34 4.23
CA TYR A 47 -6.30 0.13 3.86
C TYR A 47 -6.80 -1.14 4.57
N GLU A 48 -7.24 -1.05 5.82
CA GLU A 48 -7.77 -2.17 6.61
C GLU A 48 -9.12 -2.69 6.10
N ARG A 49 -9.74 -2.02 5.12
CA ARG A 49 -10.94 -2.54 4.44
C ARG A 49 -10.61 -3.60 3.40
N ALA A 50 -9.34 -3.77 3.05
CA ALA A 50 -8.88 -4.82 2.16
C ALA A 50 -8.72 -6.14 2.92
N GLY A 51 -8.97 -7.25 2.24
CA GLY A 51 -8.80 -8.57 2.82
C GLY A 51 -9.64 -9.63 2.11
N ARG A 52 -9.30 -10.90 2.38
CA ARG A 52 -10.10 -12.06 2.01
C ARG A 52 -11.07 -12.35 3.15
N VAL A 53 -12.37 -12.39 2.85
CA VAL A 53 -13.43 -12.48 3.87
C VAL A 53 -14.56 -13.41 3.43
N LYS A 54 -15.19 -14.06 4.41
CA LYS A 54 -16.47 -14.75 4.22
C LYS A 54 -17.59 -13.72 4.15
N CYS A 55 -18.34 -13.73 3.06
CA CYS A 55 -19.45 -12.81 2.84
C CYS A 55 -20.65 -13.20 3.72
N LEU A 56 -21.39 -12.20 4.18
CA LEU A 56 -22.64 -12.40 4.91
C LEU A 56 -23.75 -12.98 4.00
N GLY A 57 -24.71 -13.65 4.64
CA GLY A 57 -25.93 -14.19 4.03
C GLY A 57 -25.76 -15.54 3.33
N ASN A 58 -26.87 -16.06 2.81
CA ASN A 58 -26.93 -17.31 2.06
C ASN A 58 -27.00 -17.02 0.55
N PRO A 59 -26.36 -17.83 -0.33
CA PRO A 59 -25.46 -18.95 0.01
C PRO A 59 -24.12 -18.48 0.60
N GLU A 60 -23.40 -19.41 1.25
CA GLU A 60 -22.04 -19.15 1.73
C GLU A 60 -21.14 -18.77 0.56
N ARG A 61 -20.52 -17.60 0.66
CA ARG A 61 -19.65 -17.06 -0.38
C ARG A 61 -18.39 -16.51 0.25
N GLU A 62 -17.29 -16.65 -0.46
CA GLU A 62 -16.03 -16.04 -0.09
C GLU A 62 -15.65 -15.00 -1.15
N GLY A 63 -15.08 -13.88 -0.73
CA GLY A 63 -14.60 -12.85 -1.64
C GLY A 63 -13.32 -12.22 -1.12
N SER A 64 -12.66 -11.43 -1.96
CA SER A 64 -11.48 -10.69 -1.55
C SER A 64 -11.46 -9.30 -2.15
N ILE A 65 -10.85 -8.38 -1.41
CA ILE A 65 -10.51 -7.04 -1.88
C ILE A 65 -9.01 -6.85 -1.69
N SER A 66 -8.31 -6.53 -2.77
CA SER A 66 -6.89 -6.14 -2.74
C SER A 66 -6.78 -4.66 -3.07
N ILE A 67 -6.12 -3.87 -2.23
CA ILE A 67 -5.89 -2.45 -2.47
C ILE A 67 -4.44 -2.24 -2.92
N VAL A 68 -4.27 -1.52 -4.02
CA VAL A 68 -2.97 -1.05 -4.53
C VAL A 68 -3.03 0.47 -4.58
N GLY A 69 -2.30 1.13 -3.68
CA GLY A 69 -2.28 2.60 -3.59
C GLY A 69 -0.96 3.17 -4.08
N ALA A 70 -1.01 4.17 -4.97
CA ALA A 70 0.14 4.95 -5.40
C ALA A 70 0.35 6.16 -4.47
N VAL A 71 1.53 6.22 -3.85
CA VAL A 71 1.98 7.35 -3.02
C VAL A 71 3.02 8.13 -3.82
N SER A 72 2.85 9.45 -3.91
CA SER A 72 3.73 10.37 -4.64
C SER A 72 4.37 11.37 -3.66
N PRO A 73 5.45 10.99 -2.96
CA PRO A 73 6.14 11.90 -2.06
C PRO A 73 6.77 13.08 -2.81
N PRO A 74 6.79 14.29 -2.22
CA PRO A 74 7.44 15.44 -2.81
C PRO A 74 8.95 15.16 -2.94
N GLY A 75 9.48 15.22 -4.16
CA GLY A 75 10.91 15.00 -4.43
C GLY A 75 11.41 13.56 -4.27
N GLY A 76 10.54 12.58 -4.00
CA GLY A 76 10.94 11.20 -3.73
C GLY A 76 11.42 10.97 -2.28
N ASP A 77 11.09 11.87 -1.36
CA ASP A 77 11.47 11.76 0.05
C ASP A 77 10.50 10.86 0.83
N PHE A 78 11.01 9.72 1.31
CA PHE A 78 10.22 8.78 2.11
C PHE A 78 9.95 9.25 3.54
N SER A 79 10.58 10.34 3.99
CA SER A 79 10.30 10.95 5.29
C SER A 79 8.99 11.76 5.32
N ASP A 80 8.35 11.95 4.16
CA ASP A 80 7.04 12.60 4.08
C ASP A 80 6.00 11.89 4.98
N PRO A 81 5.14 12.64 5.71
CA PRO A 81 4.16 12.04 6.61
C PRO A 81 3.19 11.05 5.96
N VAL A 82 2.80 11.28 4.69
CA VAL A 82 1.91 10.36 3.96
C VAL A 82 2.62 9.05 3.70
N THR A 83 3.89 9.13 3.28
CA THR A 83 4.71 7.96 3.01
C THR A 83 4.99 7.17 4.29
N SER A 84 5.42 7.85 5.35
CA SER A 84 5.69 7.25 6.65
C SER A 84 4.44 6.56 7.23
N ALA A 85 3.29 7.22 7.18
CA ALA A 85 2.02 6.62 7.63
C ALA A 85 1.63 5.41 6.77
N THR A 86 1.77 5.50 5.45
CA THR A 86 1.44 4.38 4.55
C THR A 86 2.33 3.17 4.81
N LEU A 87 3.64 3.35 4.95
CA LEU A 87 4.61 2.29 5.27
C LEU A 87 4.31 1.58 6.59
N GLY A 88 3.75 2.29 7.57
CA GLY A 88 3.32 1.71 8.84
C GLY A 88 2.13 0.76 8.73
N ILE A 89 1.28 0.94 7.72
CA ILE A 89 0.01 0.22 7.56
C ILE A 89 0.16 -0.93 6.55
N VAL A 90 0.78 -0.67 5.40
CA VAL A 90 0.82 -1.63 4.30
C VAL A 90 1.74 -2.83 4.62
N GLN A 91 1.38 -3.99 4.07
CA GLN A 91 2.15 -5.22 4.24
C GLN A 91 3.19 -5.44 3.12
N VAL A 92 3.00 -4.77 1.98
CA VAL A 92 3.90 -4.81 0.82
C VAL A 92 4.25 -3.40 0.43
N PHE A 93 5.53 -3.18 0.17
CA PHE A 93 6.04 -1.91 -0.31
C PHE A 93 6.90 -2.13 -1.55
N TRP A 94 6.52 -1.49 -2.66
CA TRP A 94 7.32 -1.42 -3.88
C TRP A 94 7.86 -0.01 -4.05
N GLY A 95 9.09 0.20 -3.58
CA GLY A 95 9.77 1.48 -3.72
C GLY A 95 10.26 1.68 -5.15
N LEU A 96 9.81 2.75 -5.81
CA LEU A 96 10.29 3.12 -7.14
C LEU A 96 11.51 4.05 -7.04
N ASP A 97 12.59 3.76 -7.76
CA ASP A 97 13.81 4.57 -7.76
C ASP A 97 13.95 5.40 -9.03
N LYS A 98 14.10 6.71 -8.84
CA LYS A 98 14.35 7.69 -9.89
C LYS A 98 15.65 7.42 -10.65
N LYS A 99 16.69 6.90 -10.00
CA LYS A 99 17.97 6.57 -10.66
C LYS A 99 17.83 5.44 -11.68
N LEU A 100 17.03 4.42 -11.37
CA LEU A 100 16.70 3.34 -12.29
C LEU A 100 15.89 3.87 -13.49
N ALA A 101 14.88 4.70 -13.21
CA ALA A 101 14.06 5.31 -14.26
C ALA A 101 14.88 6.21 -15.22
N GLN A 102 15.80 7.02 -14.68
CA GLN A 102 16.70 7.87 -15.48
C GLN A 102 17.60 7.05 -16.42
N ARG A 103 17.93 5.81 -16.05
CA ARG A 103 18.70 4.87 -16.88
C ARG A 103 17.83 4.05 -17.84
N LYS A 104 16.52 4.34 -17.93
CA LYS A 104 15.53 3.57 -18.70
C LYS A 104 15.46 2.09 -18.30
N HIS A 105 15.79 1.77 -17.04
CA HIS A 105 15.60 0.43 -16.50
C HIS A 105 14.14 0.24 -16.09
N PHE A 106 13.43 -0.70 -16.72
CA PHE A 106 12.03 -0.98 -16.42
C PHE A 106 11.80 -2.44 -16.03
N PRO A 107 10.98 -2.69 -14.98
CA PRO A 107 10.35 -1.71 -14.08
C PRO A 107 11.38 -1.05 -13.14
N SER A 108 11.12 0.20 -12.73
CA SER A 108 12.05 0.99 -11.90
C SER A 108 11.94 0.66 -10.39
N VAL A 109 11.67 -0.60 -10.04
CA VAL A 109 11.50 -1.04 -8.65
C VAL A 109 12.86 -1.24 -8.01
N ASN A 110 13.06 -0.64 -6.85
CA ASN A 110 14.28 -0.78 -6.07
C ASN A 110 14.20 -2.01 -5.17
N TRP A 111 14.97 -3.03 -5.50
CA TRP A 111 15.01 -4.31 -4.79
C TRP A 111 15.66 -4.25 -3.40
N LEU A 112 16.39 -3.19 -3.06
CA LEU A 112 17.05 -3.07 -1.75
C LEU A 112 16.10 -2.52 -0.67
N ILE A 113 15.20 -1.61 -1.05
CA ILE A 113 14.26 -0.96 -0.11
C ILE A 113 12.87 -1.60 -0.13
N SER A 114 12.51 -2.28 -1.22
CA SER A 114 11.20 -2.92 -1.36
C SER A 114 11.13 -4.17 -0.50
N TYR A 115 9.96 -4.44 0.07
CA TYR A 115 9.75 -5.60 0.91
C TYR A 115 8.30 -6.11 0.82
N SER A 116 8.12 -7.36 1.24
CA SER A 116 6.80 -7.99 1.38
C SER A 116 6.77 -8.82 2.67
N LYS A 117 5.75 -8.59 3.50
CA LYS A 117 5.50 -9.38 4.72
C LYS A 117 4.70 -10.66 4.44
N TYR A 118 4.17 -10.85 3.23
CA TYR A 118 3.39 -12.03 2.84
C TYR A 118 4.23 -13.22 2.39
N THR A 119 5.56 -13.14 2.41
CA THR A 119 6.44 -14.24 1.96
C THR A 119 6.11 -15.54 2.69
N ARG A 120 6.09 -15.53 4.03
CA ARG A 120 5.76 -16.70 4.86
C ARG A 120 4.35 -17.23 4.60
N ALA A 121 3.37 -16.33 4.45
CA ALA A 121 1.98 -16.71 4.21
C ALA A 121 1.76 -17.37 2.83
N LEU A 122 2.67 -17.13 1.88
CA LEU A 122 2.60 -17.68 0.53
C LEU A 122 3.51 -18.90 0.32
N ASP A 123 4.40 -19.21 1.26
CA ASP A 123 5.34 -20.32 1.10
C ASP A 123 4.59 -21.66 0.93
N GLU A 124 3.52 -21.93 1.71
CA GLU A 124 2.68 -23.14 1.55
C GLU A 124 2.06 -23.26 0.14
N TYR A 125 1.62 -22.12 -0.43
CA TYR A 125 1.07 -22.09 -1.79
C TYR A 125 2.16 -22.38 -2.83
N TYR A 126 3.33 -21.75 -2.68
CA TYR A 126 4.44 -21.95 -3.60
C TYR A 126 5.03 -23.34 -3.51
N GLU A 127 5.17 -23.95 -2.33
CA GLU A 127 5.65 -25.32 -2.20
C GLU A 127 4.74 -26.33 -2.92
N LYS A 128 3.42 -26.10 -2.86
CA LYS A 128 2.44 -26.96 -3.53
C LYS A 128 2.41 -26.78 -5.05
N ALA A 129 2.49 -25.55 -5.54
CA ALA A 129 2.29 -25.24 -6.95
C ALA A 129 3.59 -25.04 -7.75
N PHE A 130 4.64 -24.53 -7.10
CA PHE A 130 5.91 -24.11 -7.69
C PHE A 130 7.10 -24.37 -6.72
N PRO A 131 7.43 -25.64 -6.43
CA PRO A 131 8.38 -26.00 -5.38
C PRO A 131 9.78 -25.39 -5.55
N ASP A 132 10.20 -25.12 -6.79
CA ASP A 132 11.51 -24.52 -7.08
C ASP A 132 11.59 -23.01 -6.80
N PHE A 133 10.47 -22.32 -6.59
CA PHE A 133 10.44 -20.85 -6.49
C PHE A 133 11.08 -20.32 -5.20
N VAL A 134 10.79 -20.95 -4.06
CA VAL A 134 11.29 -20.49 -2.75
C VAL A 134 12.84 -20.56 -2.68
N PRO A 135 13.49 -21.66 -3.12
CA PRO A 135 14.95 -21.70 -3.25
C PRO A 135 15.52 -20.65 -4.21
N LEU A 136 14.88 -20.43 -5.36
CA LEU A 136 15.36 -19.46 -6.37
C LEU A 136 15.29 -18.02 -5.86
N ARG A 137 14.25 -17.67 -5.10
CA ARG A 137 14.09 -16.33 -4.48
C ARG A 137 15.17 -16.01 -3.45
N THR A 138 15.71 -17.05 -2.79
CA THR A 138 16.61 -16.89 -1.65
C THR A 138 18.08 -16.81 -2.07
N LYS A 139 18.40 -17.25 -3.29
CA LYS A 139 19.75 -17.15 -3.89
C LYS A 139 20.06 -15.73 -4.33
#